data_AF-A0A4R8T659-F1
#
_entry.id   AF-A0A4R8T659-F1
#
_cell.length_a   1.000
_cell.length_b   1.000
_cell.length_c   1.000
_cell.angle_alpha   90.00
_cell.angle_beta   90.00
_cell.angle_gamma   90.00
#
_symmetry.space_group_name_H-M   'P 1'
#
loop_
_entity.id
_entity.type
_entity.pdbx_description
1 polymer ?
#
loop_
_entity_poly.entity_id
_entity_poly.type
_entity_poly.pdbx_seq_one_letter_code
_entity_poly.pdbx_strand_id
1 'polypeptide(L)'
;MPTTEDKATKEPQEEEWTFVKTKSRFRRAPPKVPSALKAKHDEPRVYKSAADIAGEYESFRARWRETPCHGHIKQLIRSNVRKHKRVRRAVCLGVGTFDPEDGGWDAKRKSFIQLDGFLTVVEVLSELYDESIPCTLQEPRFTPGDVGFLTGLGHDVVESPAAFDAVDEDTLVFAIHMYRPIYEMALEKTLPAMFVGTGWDTWDGA
;
A
#
# COMPACT_ATOMS: atom_id res chain seq x y z
N MET A 1 49.59 11.23 -54.67
CA MET A 1 48.73 10.14 -55.20
C MET A 1 48.96 8.95 -54.27
N PRO A 2 47.97 8.35 -53.58
CA PRO A 2 46.49 8.36 -53.73
C PRO A 2 45.75 8.84 -52.42
N THR A 3 44.65 9.60 -52.52
CA THR A 3 43.20 9.26 -52.37
C THR A 3 42.60 9.20 -50.94
N THR A 4 41.55 10.03 -50.75
CA THR A 4 40.28 9.86 -49.95
C THR A 4 40.37 9.70 -48.43
N GLU A 5 39.85 10.66 -47.64
CA GLU A 5 38.49 10.72 -47.04
C GLU A 5 38.19 9.46 -46.20
N ASP A 6 37.77 9.50 -44.93
CA ASP A 6 36.60 10.21 -44.44
C ASP A 6 36.48 10.17 -42.89
N LYS A 7 35.55 10.98 -42.38
CA LYS A 7 35.15 11.15 -40.97
C LYS A 7 34.91 9.85 -40.19
N ALA A 8 35.41 9.79 -38.97
CA ALA A 8 34.95 8.84 -37.95
C ALA A 8 34.12 9.57 -36.88
N THR A 9 32.81 9.53 -37.07
CA THR A 9 31.77 9.79 -36.06
C THR A 9 31.90 8.73 -34.96
N LYS A 10 32.05 9.15 -33.70
CA LYS A 10 31.92 8.25 -32.54
C LYS A 10 30.46 8.21 -32.12
N GLU A 11 29.80 7.09 -32.40
CA GLU A 11 28.52 6.74 -31.77
C GLU A 11 28.76 6.17 -30.36
N PRO A 12 27.82 6.36 -29.42
CA PRO A 12 27.95 5.92 -28.03
C PRO A 12 27.76 4.41 -27.91
N GLN A 13 28.52 3.79 -27.01
CA GLN A 13 28.39 2.38 -26.67
C GLN A 13 27.00 2.07 -26.13
N GLU A 14 26.25 1.24 -26.85
CA GLU A 14 25.06 0.58 -26.33
C GLU A 14 25.48 -0.38 -25.20
N GLU A 15 24.89 -0.22 -24.02
CA GLU A 15 25.05 -1.16 -22.92
C GLU A 15 24.42 -2.51 -23.31
N GLU A 16 25.28 -3.45 -23.67
CA GLU A 16 24.95 -4.82 -24.05
C GLU A 16 24.35 -5.57 -22.85
N TRP A 17 23.01 -5.69 -22.82
CA TRP A 17 22.32 -6.55 -21.86
C TRP A 17 22.87 -7.97 -21.94
N THR A 18 23.39 -8.49 -20.83
CA THR A 18 23.95 -9.84 -20.78
C THR A 18 22.82 -10.89 -20.83
N PHE A 19 22.64 -11.52 -21.99
CA PHE A 19 21.70 -12.62 -22.14
C PHE A 19 22.30 -13.94 -21.61
N VAL A 20 21.77 -14.45 -20.50
CA VAL A 20 22.23 -15.73 -19.93
C VAL A 20 21.67 -16.89 -20.76
N LYS A 21 22.49 -17.49 -21.63
CA LYS A 21 22.16 -18.75 -22.30
C LYS A 21 22.39 -19.92 -21.33
N THR A 22 21.30 -20.55 -20.89
CA THR A 22 21.37 -21.78 -20.10
C THR A 22 21.93 -22.93 -20.95
N LYS A 23 23.02 -23.54 -20.46
CA LYS A 23 23.63 -24.71 -21.11
C LYS A 23 22.64 -25.88 -21.09
N SER A 24 22.25 -26.33 -22.27
CA SER A 24 21.51 -27.57 -22.48
C SER A 24 22.29 -28.74 -21.89
N ARG A 25 21.91 -29.20 -20.70
CA ARG A 25 22.28 -30.52 -20.20
C ARG A 25 21.18 -31.47 -20.64
N PHE A 26 21.59 -32.51 -21.36
CA PHE A 26 20.90 -33.78 -21.60
C PHE A 26 19.40 -33.80 -21.30
N ARG A 27 18.58 -34.00 -22.35
CA ARG A 27 17.16 -34.34 -22.26
C ARG A 27 16.97 -35.60 -21.39
N ARG A 28 16.87 -35.42 -20.08
CA ARG A 28 16.12 -36.34 -19.23
C ARG A 28 14.65 -36.05 -19.48
N ALA A 29 13.86 -37.10 -19.73
CA ALA A 29 12.42 -36.97 -19.73
C ALA A 29 12.00 -36.23 -18.46
N PRO A 30 11.05 -35.28 -18.55
CA PRO A 30 10.60 -34.57 -17.37
C PRO A 30 10.16 -35.62 -16.34
N PRO A 31 10.58 -35.50 -15.07
CA PRO A 31 10.01 -36.34 -14.02
C PRO A 31 8.50 -36.17 -14.13
N LYS A 32 7.75 -37.27 -14.11
CA LYS A 32 6.28 -37.21 -14.03
C LYS A 32 5.98 -36.35 -12.81
N VAL A 33 5.57 -35.11 -13.06
CA VAL A 33 5.04 -34.22 -12.02
C VAL A 33 3.96 -35.05 -11.31
N PRO A 34 4.07 -35.25 -9.99
CA PRO A 34 2.96 -35.83 -9.25
C PRO A 34 1.71 -35.05 -9.63
N SER A 35 0.64 -35.75 -10.00
CA SER A 35 -0.65 -35.15 -10.40
C SER A 35 -1.31 -34.27 -9.31
N ALA A 36 -0.60 -34.00 -8.20
CA ALA A 36 -1.03 -33.22 -7.06
C ALA A 36 -0.79 -31.70 -7.19
N LEU A 37 -0.18 -31.21 -8.28
CA LEU A 37 0.01 -29.77 -8.54
C LEU A 37 -0.94 -29.19 -9.60
N LYS A 38 -2.07 -29.86 -9.86
CA LYS A 38 -3.20 -29.13 -10.44
C LYS A 38 -3.68 -28.16 -9.37
N ALA A 39 -3.45 -26.86 -9.58
CA ALA A 39 -4.06 -25.81 -8.79
C ALA A 39 -5.55 -26.13 -8.67
N LYS A 40 -6.01 -26.41 -7.44
CA LYS A 40 -7.42 -26.60 -7.14
C LYS A 40 -8.09 -25.23 -7.27
N HIS A 41 -8.42 -24.84 -8.49
CA HIS A 41 -9.12 -23.57 -8.77
C HIS A 41 -10.61 -23.59 -8.35
N ASP A 42 -11.14 -24.73 -7.89
CA ASP A 42 -12.57 -24.91 -7.59
C ASP A 42 -12.91 -25.03 -6.09
N GLU A 43 -11.94 -25.06 -5.18
CA GLU A 43 -12.26 -25.05 -3.74
C GLU A 43 -12.47 -23.60 -3.27
N PRO A 44 -13.61 -23.29 -2.61
CA PRO A 44 -13.85 -21.97 -2.05
C PRO A 44 -12.70 -21.60 -1.11
N ARG A 45 -12.10 -20.43 -1.34
CA ARG A 45 -11.04 -19.91 -0.48
C ARG A 45 -11.57 -19.79 0.95
N VAL A 46 -10.85 -20.40 1.89
CA VAL A 46 -11.13 -20.24 3.32
C VAL A 46 -10.46 -18.95 3.78
N TYR A 47 -11.27 -17.93 4.06
CA TYR A 47 -10.79 -16.67 4.62
C TYR A 47 -10.50 -16.79 6.11
N LYS A 48 -9.50 -16.05 6.58
CA LYS A 48 -9.27 -15.89 8.02
C LYS A 48 -10.45 -15.24 8.71
N SER A 49 -10.65 -15.61 9.98
CA SER A 49 -11.61 -14.92 10.83
C SER A 49 -11.08 -13.55 11.24
N ALA A 50 -11.99 -12.63 11.59
CA ALA A 50 -11.63 -11.33 12.15
C ALA A 50 -10.76 -11.46 13.43
N ALA A 51 -11.01 -12.50 14.24
CA ALA A 51 -10.25 -12.76 15.47
C ALA A 51 -8.80 -13.17 15.17
N ASP A 52 -8.58 -14.00 14.16
CA ASP A 52 -7.23 -14.40 13.75
C ASP A 52 -6.44 -13.19 13.22
N ILE A 53 -7.09 -12.35 12.40
CA ILE A 53 -6.50 -11.12 11.88
C ILE A 53 -6.17 -10.16 13.03
N ALA A 54 -7.05 -10.01 14.02
CA ALA A 54 -6.81 -9.18 15.20
C ALA A 54 -5.60 -9.65 16.02
N GLY A 55 -5.46 -10.97 16.24
CA GLY A 55 -4.32 -11.53 16.96
C GLY A 55 -2.99 -11.30 16.23
N GLU A 56 -2.99 -11.41 14.90
CA GLU A 56 -1.82 -11.08 14.08
C GLU A 56 -1.52 -9.57 14.13
N TYR A 57 -2.55 -8.73 14.03
CA TYR A 57 -2.42 -7.28 14.09
C TYR A 57 -1.75 -6.83 15.38
N GLU A 58 -2.21 -7.29 16.56
CA GLU A 58 -1.60 -6.90 17.84
C GLU A 58 -0.11 -7.26 17.91
N SER A 59 0.27 -8.42 17.35
CA SER A 59 1.66 -8.85 17.27
C SER A 59 2.51 -7.96 16.34
N PHE A 60 1.94 -7.47 15.24
CA PHE A 60 2.62 -6.51 14.35
C PHE A 60 2.68 -5.12 14.97
N ARG A 61 1.57 -4.64 15.53
CA ARG A 61 1.43 -3.35 16.20
C ARG A 61 2.44 -3.18 17.32
N ALA A 62 2.55 -4.16 18.23
CA ALA A 62 3.49 -4.09 19.35
C ALA A 62 4.94 -3.85 18.85
N ARG A 63 5.40 -4.69 17.91
CA ARG A 63 6.77 -4.61 17.36
C ARG A 63 7.00 -3.34 16.55
N TRP A 64 6.01 -2.90 15.77
CA TRP A 64 6.13 -1.69 14.96
C TRP A 64 6.17 -0.43 15.82
N ARG A 65 5.34 -0.35 16.87
CA ARG A 65 5.30 0.83 17.76
C ARG A 65 6.55 1.02 18.60
N GLU A 66 7.35 -0.03 18.78
CA GLU A 66 8.69 0.04 19.39
C GLU A 66 9.75 0.65 18.46
N THR A 67 9.47 0.77 17.16
CA THR A 67 10.45 1.32 16.21
C THR A 67 10.58 2.84 16.32
N PRO A 68 11.78 3.41 16.02
CA PRO A 68 11.94 4.86 15.93
C PRO A 68 11.01 5.51 14.89
N CYS A 69 10.66 4.78 13.82
CA CYS A 69 9.77 5.26 12.77
C CYS A 69 8.39 5.66 13.30
N HIS A 70 7.81 4.86 14.18
CA HIS A 70 6.54 5.19 14.84
C HIS A 70 6.66 6.50 15.65
N GLY A 71 7.75 6.66 16.42
CA GLY A 71 8.03 7.91 17.14
C GLY A 71 8.17 9.13 16.22
N HIS A 72 8.86 8.97 15.09
CA HIS A 72 9.02 10.04 14.09
C HIS A 72 7.69 10.49 13.48
N ILE A 73 6.75 9.56 13.20
CA ILE A 73 5.41 9.92 12.72
C ILE A 73 4.71 10.80 13.74
N LYS A 74 4.70 10.39 15.02
CA LYS A 74 4.06 11.18 16.10
C LYS A 74 4.66 12.58 16.21
N GLN A 75 5.98 12.67 16.16
CA GLN A 75 6.68 13.96 16.21
C GLN A 75 6.33 14.84 15.01
N LEU A 76 6.32 14.28 13.79
CA LEU A 76 6.01 15.01 12.57
C LEU A 76 4.62 15.65 12.64
N ILE A 77 3.61 14.91 13.09
CA ILE A 77 2.25 15.45 13.24
C ILE A 77 2.22 16.56 14.30
N ARG A 78 2.77 16.31 15.50
CA ARG A 78 2.79 17.31 16.59
C ARG A 78 3.49 18.60 16.20
N SER A 79 4.60 18.52 15.49
CA SER A 79 5.36 19.70 15.04
C SER A 79 4.67 20.50 13.94
N ASN A 80 3.70 19.91 13.22
CA ASN A 80 3.07 20.55 12.05
C ASN A 80 1.56 20.76 12.19
N VAL A 81 0.94 20.39 13.32
CA VAL A 81 -0.53 20.47 13.53
C VAL A 81 -1.13 21.86 13.27
N ARG A 82 -0.35 22.92 13.46
CA ARG A 82 -0.79 24.32 13.22
C ARG A 82 -0.63 24.79 11.78
N LYS A 83 -0.04 23.98 10.90
CA LYS A 83 0.28 24.33 9.50
C LYS A 83 -0.77 23.87 8.49
N HIS A 84 -1.80 23.17 8.94
CA HIS A 84 -2.88 22.68 8.10
C HIS A 84 -4.23 22.98 8.73
N LYS A 85 -5.31 22.83 7.94
CA LYS A 85 -6.68 22.90 8.46
C LYS A 85 -6.93 21.78 9.47
N ARG A 86 -7.90 21.97 10.36
CA ARG A 86 -8.25 20.94 11.34
C ARG A 86 -8.82 19.72 10.61
N VAL A 87 -8.30 18.54 10.93
CA VAL A 87 -8.85 17.27 10.43
C VAL A 87 -10.05 16.88 11.28
N ARG A 88 -11.21 16.66 10.66
CA ARG A 88 -12.46 16.21 11.32
C ARG A 88 -12.86 14.78 11.00
N ARG A 89 -12.32 14.20 9.92
CA ARG A 89 -12.53 12.80 9.53
C ARG A 89 -11.31 12.26 8.81
N ALA A 90 -11.15 10.94 8.77
CA ALA A 90 -10.00 10.30 8.14
C ALA A 90 -10.46 9.21 7.18
N VAL A 91 -9.83 9.17 6.00
CA VAL A 91 -10.07 8.19 4.95
C VAL A 91 -8.78 7.43 4.66
N CYS A 92 -8.82 6.11 4.74
CA CYS A 92 -7.71 5.23 4.37
C CYS A 92 -8.05 4.45 3.09
N LEU A 93 -7.28 4.66 2.04
CA LEU A 93 -7.50 4.06 0.72
C LEU A 93 -6.40 3.03 0.43
N GLY A 94 -6.84 1.81 0.10
CA GLY A 94 -5.98 0.79 -0.48
C GLY A 94 -4.88 0.27 0.45
N VAL A 95 -5.19 0.11 1.74
CA VAL A 95 -4.25 -0.42 2.74
C VAL A 95 -3.81 -1.87 2.44
N GLY A 96 -4.52 -2.57 1.55
CA GLY A 96 -4.34 -3.99 1.28
C GLY A 96 -5.16 -4.89 2.20
N THR A 97 -5.37 -6.13 1.77
CA THR A 97 -5.95 -7.18 2.63
C THR A 97 -4.96 -7.62 3.70
N PHE A 98 -5.46 -8.06 4.86
CA PHE A 98 -4.67 -8.69 5.92
C PHE A 98 -4.58 -10.22 5.74
N ASP A 99 -5.31 -10.76 4.77
CA ASP A 99 -5.28 -12.15 4.37
C ASP A 99 -5.01 -12.21 2.84
N PRO A 100 -3.74 -12.16 2.38
CA PRO A 100 -3.44 -12.28 0.96
C PRO A 100 -3.61 -13.73 0.47
N GLU A 101 -4.04 -13.91 -0.78
CA GLU A 101 -4.33 -15.23 -1.38
C GLU A 101 -3.15 -16.20 -1.36
N ASP A 102 -1.94 -15.69 -1.56
CA ASP A 102 -0.70 -16.46 -1.56
C ASP A 102 -0.13 -16.68 -0.15
N GLY A 103 -0.80 -16.17 0.89
CA GLY A 103 -0.29 -16.16 2.26
C GLY A 103 0.97 -15.30 2.42
N GLY A 104 1.28 -14.43 1.46
CA GLY A 104 2.51 -13.66 1.36
C GLY A 104 2.75 -12.81 2.61
N TRP A 105 3.79 -13.16 3.36
CA TRP A 105 4.12 -12.50 4.63
C TRP A 105 4.42 -11.00 4.45
N ASP A 106 5.12 -10.63 3.37
CA ASP A 106 5.47 -9.24 3.10
C ASP A 106 4.25 -8.37 2.79
N ALA A 107 3.31 -8.86 1.97
CA ALA A 107 2.09 -8.14 1.63
C ALA A 107 1.26 -7.88 2.89
N LYS A 108 1.04 -8.93 3.68
CA LYS A 108 0.34 -8.85 4.96
C LYS A 108 1.02 -7.90 5.95
N ARG A 109 2.34 -8.00 6.11
CA ARG A 109 3.12 -7.11 6.98
C ARG A 109 2.95 -5.65 6.56
N LYS A 110 3.00 -5.36 5.26
CA LYS A 110 2.81 -4.01 4.74
C LYS A 110 1.42 -3.49 5.06
N SER A 111 0.36 -4.29 4.87
CA SER A 111 -1.02 -3.89 5.21
C SER A 111 -1.15 -3.52 6.69
N PHE A 112 -0.62 -4.35 7.60
CA PHE A 112 -0.67 -4.06 9.03
C PHE A 112 0.11 -2.81 9.44
N ILE A 113 1.31 -2.60 8.87
CA ILE A 113 2.11 -1.40 9.16
C ILE A 113 1.45 -0.14 8.61
N GLN A 114 0.86 -0.21 7.41
CA GLN A 114 0.13 0.92 6.86
C GLN A 114 -1.11 1.26 7.69
N LEU A 115 -1.86 0.25 8.14
CA LEU A 115 -2.98 0.46 9.06
C LEU A 115 -2.53 1.13 10.35
N ASP A 116 -1.52 0.59 11.05
CA ASP A 116 -1.07 1.20 12.31
C ASP A 116 -0.44 2.57 12.10
N GLY A 117 0.21 2.81 10.95
CA GLY A 117 0.70 4.12 10.56
C GLY A 117 -0.43 5.15 10.40
N PHE A 118 -1.52 4.77 9.71
CA PHE A 118 -2.74 5.57 9.60
C PHE A 118 -3.34 5.86 10.97
N LEU A 119 -3.54 4.82 11.79
CA LEU A 119 -4.12 4.95 13.12
C LEU A 119 -3.25 5.79 14.06
N THR A 120 -1.92 5.72 13.94
CA THR A 120 -1.00 6.57 14.71
C THR A 120 -1.22 8.05 14.40
N VAL A 121 -1.41 8.41 13.13
CA VAL A 121 -1.69 9.80 12.73
C VAL A 121 -3.02 10.25 13.34
N VAL A 122 -4.07 9.42 13.22
CA VAL A 122 -5.40 9.71 13.77
C VAL A 122 -5.37 9.83 15.29
N GLU A 123 -4.70 8.91 16.00
CA GLU A 123 -4.51 8.92 17.46
C GLU A 123 -3.89 10.26 17.91
N VAL A 124 -2.79 10.68 17.27
CA VAL A 124 -2.10 11.92 17.62
C VAL A 124 -2.95 13.16 17.31
N LEU A 125 -3.66 13.19 16.19
CA LEU A 125 -4.55 14.30 15.87
C LEU A 125 -5.71 14.37 16.88
N SER A 126 -6.30 13.23 17.22
CA SER A 126 -7.38 13.13 18.21
C SER A 126 -6.93 13.63 19.58
N GLU A 127 -5.74 13.23 20.04
CA GLU A 127 -5.13 13.73 21.28
C GLU A 127 -4.93 15.26 21.26
N LEU A 128 -4.43 15.82 20.15
CA LEU A 128 -4.17 17.25 20.02
C LEU A 128 -5.45 18.09 19.90
N TYR A 129 -6.52 17.48 19.42
CA TYR A 129 -7.80 18.12 19.17
C TYR A 129 -8.80 17.95 20.30
N ASP A 130 -8.53 17.03 21.22
CA ASP A 130 -9.46 16.59 22.28
C ASP A 130 -10.81 16.13 21.71
N GLU A 131 -10.76 15.44 20.56
CA GLU A 131 -11.94 14.98 19.82
C GLU A 131 -11.64 13.62 19.16
N SER A 132 -12.67 12.78 19.01
CA SER A 132 -12.58 11.55 18.22
C SER A 132 -12.71 11.87 16.73
N ILE A 133 -11.84 11.29 15.91
CA ILE A 133 -11.87 11.42 14.44
C ILE A 133 -12.40 10.12 13.83
N PRO A 134 -13.61 10.12 13.23
CA PRO A 134 -14.14 8.95 12.55
C PRO A 134 -13.25 8.55 11.37
N CYS A 135 -13.12 7.24 11.17
CA CYS A 135 -12.26 6.65 10.15
C CYS A 135 -13.09 5.80 9.18
N THR A 136 -12.89 6.03 7.89
CA THR A 136 -13.46 5.23 6.81
C THR A 136 -12.33 4.55 6.03
N LEU A 137 -12.43 3.24 5.82
CA LEU A 137 -11.47 2.46 5.05
C LEU A 137 -12.12 1.87 3.80
N GLN A 138 -11.38 1.91 2.69
CA GLN A 138 -11.80 1.33 1.42
C GLN A 138 -10.62 0.61 0.76
N GLU A 139 -10.80 -0.68 0.49
CA GLU A 139 -9.87 -1.52 -0.26
C GLU A 139 -10.67 -2.58 -1.02
N PRO A 140 -10.62 -2.59 -2.37
CA PRO A 140 -11.35 -3.57 -3.18
C PRO A 140 -11.03 -5.04 -2.88
N ARG A 141 -9.87 -5.31 -2.25
CA ARG A 141 -9.44 -6.66 -1.87
C ARG A 141 -9.83 -7.06 -0.44
N PHE A 142 -10.59 -6.25 0.29
CA PHE A 142 -11.02 -6.65 1.63
C PHE A 142 -11.85 -7.93 1.58
N THR A 143 -11.45 -8.87 2.43
CA THR A 143 -12.17 -10.10 2.71
C THR A 143 -13.22 -9.86 3.80
N PRO A 144 -14.20 -10.75 3.98
CA PRO A 144 -15.13 -10.65 5.10
C PRO A 144 -14.43 -10.61 6.48
N GLY A 145 -13.28 -11.28 6.60
CA GLY A 145 -12.44 -11.23 7.80
C GLY A 145 -11.84 -9.83 8.02
N ASP A 146 -11.35 -9.19 6.96
CA ASP A 146 -10.80 -7.82 7.03
C ASP A 146 -11.88 -6.82 7.47
N VAL A 147 -13.08 -6.91 6.88
CA VAL A 147 -14.24 -6.07 7.24
C VAL A 147 -14.61 -6.28 8.70
N GLY A 148 -14.74 -7.52 9.15
CA GLY A 148 -15.07 -7.85 10.54
C GLY A 148 -14.01 -7.36 11.54
N PHE A 149 -12.73 -7.43 11.17
CA PHE A 149 -11.63 -6.93 11.98
C PHE A 149 -11.67 -5.40 12.11
N LEU A 150 -11.76 -4.68 10.99
CA LEU A 150 -11.74 -3.22 10.97
C LEU A 150 -12.99 -2.60 11.62
N THR A 151 -14.17 -3.19 11.39
CA THR A 151 -15.41 -2.79 12.07
C THR A 151 -15.33 -3.07 13.57
N GLY A 152 -14.67 -4.17 13.97
CA GLY A 152 -14.36 -4.47 15.37
C GLY A 152 -13.44 -3.45 16.05
N LEU A 153 -12.62 -2.71 15.29
CA LEU A 153 -11.85 -1.55 15.77
C LEU A 153 -12.68 -0.26 15.85
N GLY A 154 -13.95 -0.29 15.42
CA GLY A 154 -14.85 0.86 15.41
C GLY A 154 -14.72 1.74 14.17
N HIS A 155 -14.21 1.21 13.07
CA HIS A 155 -14.09 1.95 11.81
C HIS A 155 -15.18 1.60 10.81
N ASP A 156 -15.52 2.56 9.96
CA ASP A 156 -16.40 2.32 8.82
C ASP A 156 -15.59 1.66 7.69
N VAL A 157 -16.13 0.58 7.12
CA VAL A 157 -15.54 -0.08 5.95
C VAL A 157 -16.54 0.01 4.81
N VAL A 158 -16.13 0.59 3.70
CA VAL A 158 -17.01 0.88 2.57
C VAL A 158 -16.45 0.32 1.28
N GLU A 159 -17.35 0.03 0.36
CA GLU A 159 -17.02 -0.40 -0.99
C GLU A 159 -16.66 0.81 -1.87
N SER A 160 -15.79 0.58 -2.86
CA SER A 160 -15.48 1.59 -3.87
C SER A 160 -16.73 1.96 -4.69
N PRO A 161 -17.01 3.25 -4.96
CA PRO A 161 -16.17 4.44 -4.75
C PRO A 161 -16.47 5.27 -3.48
N ALA A 162 -17.22 4.75 -2.51
CA ALA A 162 -17.85 5.57 -1.47
C ALA A 162 -16.88 6.41 -0.61
N ALA A 163 -15.67 5.92 -0.35
CA ALA A 163 -14.68 6.68 0.43
C ALA A 163 -14.10 7.88 -0.34
N PHE A 164 -14.13 7.88 -1.67
CA PHE A 164 -13.73 9.06 -2.47
C PHE A 164 -14.73 10.20 -2.27
N ASP A 165 -16.01 9.88 -2.20
CA ASP A 165 -17.07 10.88 -2.00
C ASP A 165 -17.04 11.52 -0.60
N ALA A 166 -16.38 10.87 0.37
CA ALA A 166 -16.21 11.36 1.74
C ALA A 166 -15.03 12.34 1.92
N VAL A 167 -14.23 12.59 0.87
CA VAL A 167 -13.11 13.52 0.93
C VAL A 167 -13.60 14.96 0.81
N ASP A 168 -13.31 15.78 1.82
CA ASP A 168 -13.53 17.23 1.80
C ASP A 168 -12.33 18.00 2.39
N GLU A 169 -12.43 19.33 2.53
CA GLU A 169 -11.35 20.17 3.06
C GLU A 169 -10.95 19.91 4.52
N ASP A 170 -11.71 19.11 5.26
CA ASP A 170 -11.48 18.74 6.66
C ASP A 170 -11.05 17.26 6.78
N THR A 171 -10.80 16.57 5.66
CA THR A 171 -10.41 15.16 5.66
C THR A 171 -8.90 14.98 5.76
N LEU A 172 -8.46 13.96 6.50
CA LEU A 172 -7.15 13.31 6.31
C LEU A 172 -7.32 12.21 5.27
N VAL A 173 -6.59 12.29 4.16
CA VAL A 173 -6.51 11.21 3.17
C VAL A 173 -5.19 10.48 3.35
N PHE A 174 -5.27 9.18 3.62
CA PHE A 174 -4.12 8.28 3.72
C PHE A 174 -4.21 7.23 2.61
N ALA A 175 -3.29 7.29 1.66
CA ALA A 175 -3.37 6.52 0.42
C ALA A 175 -1.96 6.23 -0.11
N ILE A 176 -1.24 5.30 0.52
CA ILE A 176 0.15 4.97 0.18
C ILE A 176 0.20 4.00 -1.00
N HIS A 177 1.12 4.21 -1.94
CA HIS A 177 1.33 3.34 -3.12
C HIS A 177 0.10 3.19 -4.02
N MET A 178 -0.72 4.24 -4.12
CA MET A 178 -1.82 4.26 -5.07
C MET A 178 -1.35 4.73 -6.45
N TYR A 179 -2.14 4.42 -7.49
CA TYR A 179 -1.90 4.91 -8.84
C TYR A 179 -2.47 6.32 -9.03
N ARG A 180 -1.98 7.03 -10.05
CA ARG A 180 -2.45 8.37 -10.43
C ARG A 180 -3.97 8.54 -10.53
N PRO A 181 -4.71 7.64 -11.20
CA PRO A 181 -6.15 7.79 -11.29
C PRO A 181 -6.85 7.74 -9.92
N ILE A 182 -6.28 7.02 -8.93
CA ILE A 182 -6.85 6.95 -7.58
C ILE A 182 -6.69 8.28 -6.84
N TYR A 183 -5.54 8.96 -6.96
CA TYR A 183 -5.40 10.31 -6.40
C TYR A 183 -6.25 11.33 -7.13
N GLU A 184 -6.37 11.22 -8.46
CA GLU A 184 -7.26 12.09 -9.24
C GLU A 184 -8.70 11.97 -8.73
N MET A 185 -9.22 10.75 -8.56
CA MET A 185 -10.57 10.53 -7.99
C MET A 185 -10.71 11.03 -6.55
N ALA A 186 -9.72 10.77 -5.68
CA ALA A 186 -9.78 11.16 -4.28
C ALA A 186 -9.69 12.69 -4.08
N LEU A 187 -9.03 13.41 -4.99
CA LEU A 187 -8.75 14.85 -4.88
C LEU A 187 -9.55 15.69 -5.88
N GLU A 188 -10.45 15.07 -6.66
CA GLU A 188 -11.18 15.72 -7.77
C GLU A 188 -11.99 16.92 -7.30
N LYS A 189 -12.69 16.78 -6.17
CA LYS A 189 -13.65 17.78 -5.69
C LYS A 189 -12.99 18.90 -4.88
N THR A 190 -12.02 18.56 -4.03
CA THR A 190 -11.34 19.51 -3.14
C THR A 190 -10.05 18.91 -2.60
N LEU A 191 -9.17 19.78 -2.08
CA LEU A 191 -7.94 19.37 -1.42
C LEU A 191 -8.20 19.10 0.07
N PRO A 192 -7.75 17.94 0.59
CA PRO A 192 -7.93 17.58 1.99
C PRO A 192 -7.11 18.45 2.94
N ALA A 193 -7.49 18.48 4.21
CA ALA A 193 -6.72 19.13 5.27
C ALA A 193 -5.32 18.52 5.40
N MET A 194 -5.21 17.19 5.22
CA MET A 194 -3.93 16.47 5.26
C MET A 194 -3.94 15.35 4.24
N PHE A 195 -2.81 15.17 3.55
CA PHE A 195 -2.59 14.08 2.61
C PHE A 195 -1.31 13.32 2.97
N VAL A 196 -1.43 11.99 3.05
CA VAL A 196 -0.30 11.06 3.20
C VAL A 196 -0.38 10.06 2.06
N GLY A 197 0.56 10.12 1.12
CA GLY A 197 0.57 9.24 -0.04
C GLY A 197 1.92 9.17 -0.72
N THR A 198 1.94 8.61 -1.92
CA THR A 198 3.13 8.51 -2.77
C THR A 198 3.53 9.91 -3.27
N GLY A 199 4.84 10.19 -3.21
CA GLY A 199 5.40 11.46 -3.65
C GLY A 199 5.22 11.66 -5.16
N TRP A 200 4.95 12.91 -5.54
CA TRP A 200 4.75 13.32 -6.93
C TRP A 200 5.94 12.96 -7.84
N ASP A 201 7.15 13.01 -7.28
CA ASP A 201 8.42 12.61 -7.91
C ASP A 201 8.42 11.16 -8.42
N THR A 202 7.54 10.30 -7.89
CA THR A 202 7.38 8.92 -8.38
C THR A 202 6.83 8.88 -9.82
N TRP A 203 6.12 9.93 -10.26
CA TRP A 203 5.41 9.97 -11.55
C TRP A 203 5.94 11.01 -12.53
N ASP A 204 6.74 11.98 -12.05
CA ASP A 204 7.45 12.96 -12.88
C ASP A 204 8.64 12.37 -13.67
N GLY A 205 8.87 11.06 -13.56
CA GLY A 205 9.83 10.31 -14.36
C GLY A 205 9.20 9.58 -15.54
N ALA A 206 8.69 10.32 -16.54
CA ALA A 206 8.40 9.84 -17.89
C ALA A 206 8.52 10.97 -18.92
#